data_AF-A0A0N9ZGE8-F1
#
_entry.id   AF-A0A0N9ZGE8-F1
#
_cell.length_a   1.000
_cell.length_b   1.000
_cell.length_c   1.000
_cell.angle_alpha   90.00
_cell.angle_beta   90.00
_cell.angle_gamma   90.00
#
_symmetry.space_group_name_H-M   'P 1'
#
loop_
_entity.id
_entity.type
_entity.pdbx_description
1 polymer ?
#
loop_
_entity_poly.entity_id
_entity_poly.type
_entity_poly.pdbx_seq_one_letter_code
_entity_poly.pdbx_strand_id
1 'polypeptide(L)'
;MLVMPLILTALMMSYGFYSAFDAKMRANKAAYTLADYITRQTDAVTPEFVEGMAEMYKFLNNKRDISLRVSAVRWSTANTDAGEYELVWSSGMGELAALDGVSDIESRLPLLSNGSEVVVVETIRPWSTPFNIGLDSIKFSDVVTTQPRFATQVLYEDGSTTTSAPSGHVVADVTGDAGSLGGG
;
A
#
# COMPACT_ATOMS: atom_id res chain seq x y z
N MET A 1 -53.02 -2.76 -0.16
CA MET A 1 -52.15 -3.06 1.01
C MET A 1 -50.85 -3.79 0.66
N LEU A 2 -50.58 -4.14 -0.62
CA LEU A 2 -49.33 -4.79 -1.04
C LEU A 2 -48.23 -3.81 -1.52
N VAL A 3 -48.61 -2.57 -1.85
CA VAL A 3 -47.69 -1.52 -2.35
C VAL A 3 -46.77 -0.98 -1.25
N MET A 4 -47.29 -0.82 -0.02
CA MET A 4 -46.49 -0.34 1.13
C MET A 4 -45.30 -1.25 1.47
N PRO A 5 -45.45 -2.57 1.67
CA PRO A 5 -44.29 -3.43 1.94
C PRO A 5 -43.31 -3.47 0.77
N LEU A 6 -43.79 -3.41 -0.48
CA LEU A 6 -42.93 -3.36 -1.65
C LEU A 6 -42.04 -2.10 -1.64
N ILE A 7 -42.61 -0.92 -1.41
CA ILE A 7 -41.85 0.34 -1.34
C ILE A 7 -40.83 0.30 -0.20
N LEU A 8 -41.20 -0.22 0.97
CA LEU A 8 -40.29 -0.34 2.11
C LEU A 8 -39.10 -1.25 1.79
N THR A 9 -39.32 -2.42 1.19
CA THR A 9 -38.22 -3.30 0.77
C THR A 9 -37.33 -2.66 -0.29
N ALA A 10 -37.89 -1.95 -1.28
CA ALA A 10 -37.13 -1.24 -2.29
C ALA A 10 -36.25 -0.13 -1.69
N LEU A 11 -36.78 0.64 -0.73
CA LEU A 11 -36.03 1.66 0.00
C LEU A 11 -34.90 1.05 0.84
N MET A 12 -35.17 -0.03 1.57
CA MET A 12 -34.14 -0.74 2.36
C MET A 12 -33.02 -1.27 1.47
N MET A 13 -33.36 -1.90 0.34
CA MET A 13 -32.37 -2.37 -0.64
C MET A 13 -31.55 -1.21 -1.19
N SER A 14 -32.20 -0.13 -1.61
CA SER A 14 -31.52 1.05 -2.17
C SER A 14 -30.55 1.68 -1.16
N TYR A 15 -30.98 1.83 0.11
CA TYR A 15 -30.12 2.34 1.17
C TYR A 15 -28.96 1.39 1.50
N GLY A 16 -29.22 0.07 1.51
CA GLY A 16 -28.19 -0.95 1.71
C GLY A 16 -27.09 -0.87 0.65
N PHE A 17 -27.47 -0.80 -0.63
CA PHE A 17 -26.53 -0.60 -1.72
C PHE A 17 -25.77 0.72 -1.58
N TYR A 18 -26.47 1.83 -1.33
CA TYR A 18 -25.83 3.13 -1.13
C TYR A 18 -24.80 3.07 0.00
N SER A 19 -25.14 2.48 1.15
CA SER A 19 -24.24 2.34 2.29
C SER A 19 -23.00 1.50 1.97
N ALA A 20 -23.17 0.39 1.22
CA ALA A 20 -22.07 -0.46 0.79
C ALA A 20 -21.11 0.27 -0.18
N PHE A 21 -21.65 0.95 -1.19
CA PHE A 21 -20.85 1.72 -2.15
C PHE A 21 -20.13 2.89 -1.50
N ASP A 22 -20.80 3.63 -0.63
CA ASP A 22 -20.23 4.74 0.13
C ASP A 22 -19.10 4.27 1.06
N ALA A 23 -19.28 3.11 1.72
CA ALA A 23 -18.22 2.45 2.48
C ALA A 23 -17.01 2.06 1.61
N LYS A 24 -17.24 1.45 0.43
CA LYS A 24 -16.19 1.06 -0.52
C LYS A 24 -15.45 2.28 -1.08
N MET A 25 -16.17 3.35 -1.43
CA MET A 25 -15.56 4.57 -1.95
C MET A 25 -14.68 5.27 -0.91
N ARG A 26 -15.11 5.32 0.36
CA ARG A 26 -14.27 5.86 1.45
C ARG A 26 -13.00 5.05 1.66
N ALA A 27 -13.13 3.72 1.70
CA ALA A 27 -12.00 2.80 1.81
C ALA A 27 -10.98 3.06 0.70
N ASN A 28 -11.44 3.08 -0.54
CA ASN A 28 -10.58 3.24 -1.71
C ASN A 28 -9.89 4.62 -1.73
N LYS A 29 -10.62 5.72 -1.46
CA LYS A 29 -10.01 7.06 -1.37
C LYS A 29 -8.96 7.13 -0.27
N ALA A 30 -9.23 6.54 0.90
CA ALA A 30 -8.28 6.52 2.00
C ALA A 30 -7.03 5.70 1.67
N ALA A 31 -7.17 4.56 0.97
CA ALA A 31 -6.05 3.75 0.53
C ALA A 31 -5.14 4.50 -0.46
N TYR A 32 -5.71 5.23 -1.42
CA TYR A 32 -4.92 6.08 -2.34
C TYR A 32 -4.19 7.22 -1.62
N THR A 33 -4.85 7.90 -0.67
CA THR A 33 -4.21 8.94 0.14
C THR A 33 -3.02 8.38 0.92
N LEU A 34 -3.19 7.18 1.49
CA LEU A 34 -2.12 6.50 2.22
C LEU A 34 -0.94 6.16 1.31
N ALA A 35 -1.22 5.61 0.13
CA ALA A 35 -0.21 5.28 -0.86
C ALA A 35 0.57 6.52 -1.34
N ASP A 36 -0.10 7.64 -1.58
CA ASP A 36 0.56 8.90 -1.94
C ASP A 36 1.41 9.47 -0.79
N TYR A 37 0.99 9.27 0.45
CA TYR A 37 1.78 9.67 1.61
C TYR A 37 3.04 8.79 1.78
N ILE A 38 2.88 7.47 1.75
CA ILE A 38 3.98 6.51 1.91
C ILE A 38 5.04 6.69 0.80
N THR A 39 4.63 6.86 -0.45
CA THR A 39 5.57 7.00 -1.58
C THR A 39 6.35 8.32 -1.61
N ARG A 40 5.94 9.28 -0.78
CA ARG A 40 6.64 10.56 -0.58
C ARG A 40 7.54 10.56 0.63
N GLN A 41 7.59 9.48 1.39
CA GLN A 41 8.48 9.36 2.52
C GLN A 41 9.93 9.23 2.04
N THR A 42 10.82 10.07 2.57
CA THR A 42 12.26 10.04 2.27
C THR A 42 13.05 9.28 3.33
N ASP A 43 12.55 9.27 4.56
CA ASP A 43 13.16 8.54 5.67
C ASP A 43 12.77 7.06 5.63
N ALA A 44 13.48 6.22 6.38
CA ALA A 44 13.13 4.81 6.48
C ALA A 44 11.72 4.62 7.08
N VAL A 45 10.95 3.74 6.47
CA VAL A 45 9.65 3.30 6.98
C VAL A 45 9.89 2.32 8.12
N THR A 46 9.23 2.52 9.26
CA THR A 46 9.32 1.62 10.42
C THR A 46 7.98 0.94 10.71
N PRO A 47 7.94 -0.14 11.52
CA PRO A 47 6.68 -0.72 11.98
C PRO A 47 5.73 0.29 12.62
N GLU A 48 6.25 1.24 13.41
CA GLU A 48 5.47 2.29 14.08
C GLU A 48 4.85 3.26 13.08
N PHE A 49 5.57 3.56 12.00
CA PHE A 49 5.03 4.36 10.91
C PHE A 49 3.84 3.64 10.24
N VAL A 50 3.96 2.34 9.99
CA VAL A 50 2.89 1.53 9.38
C VAL A 50 1.69 1.40 10.33
N GLU A 51 1.93 1.31 11.64
CA GLU A 51 0.87 1.37 12.65
C GLU A 51 0.14 2.73 12.63
N GLY A 52 0.89 3.84 12.60
CA GLY A 52 0.32 5.17 12.47
C GLY A 52 -0.51 5.34 11.19
N MET A 53 -0.05 4.76 10.09
CA MET A 53 -0.78 4.71 8.82
C MET A 53 -2.08 3.89 8.93
N ALA A 54 -2.07 2.77 9.65
CA ALA A 54 -3.26 1.99 9.94
C ALA A 54 -4.27 2.81 10.78
N GLU A 55 -3.80 3.59 11.75
CA GLU A 55 -4.65 4.46 12.55
C GLU A 55 -5.24 5.61 11.73
N MET A 56 -4.46 6.21 10.82
CA MET A 56 -4.99 7.18 9.86
C MET A 56 -6.06 6.57 8.96
N TYR A 57 -5.86 5.33 8.49
CA TYR A 57 -6.86 4.62 7.70
C TYR A 57 -8.15 4.38 8.51
N LYS A 58 -8.05 4.10 9.82
CA LYS A 58 -9.21 3.96 10.73
C LYS A 58 -9.97 5.27 10.90
N PHE A 59 -9.22 6.34 11.08
CA PHE A 59 -9.79 7.69 11.18
C PHE A 59 -10.55 8.07 9.91
N LEU A 60 -9.94 7.90 8.73
CA LEU A 60 -10.57 8.26 7.44
C LEU A 60 -11.81 7.42 7.13
N ASN A 61 -11.87 6.19 7.61
CA ASN A 61 -13.01 5.28 7.39
C ASN A 61 -14.08 5.33 8.50
N ASN A 62 -13.80 6.04 9.60
CA ASN A 62 -14.57 6.00 10.84
C ASN A 62 -14.89 4.55 11.28
N LYS A 63 -13.88 3.68 11.21
CA LYS A 63 -13.99 2.24 11.55
C LYS A 63 -12.70 1.78 12.22
N ARG A 64 -12.84 0.99 13.29
CA ARG A 64 -11.69 0.51 14.09
C ARG A 64 -11.16 -0.84 13.61
N ASP A 65 -12.05 -1.71 13.14
CA ASP A 65 -11.74 -3.04 12.64
C ASP A 65 -11.41 -2.95 11.16
N ILE A 66 -10.15 -2.64 10.85
CA ILE A 66 -9.62 -2.62 9.49
C ILE A 66 -8.21 -3.18 9.52
N SER A 67 -7.78 -3.71 8.39
CA SER A 67 -6.42 -4.22 8.21
C SER A 67 -5.71 -3.43 7.14
N LEU A 68 -4.40 -3.26 7.31
CA LEU A 68 -3.52 -2.56 6.39
C LEU A 68 -2.25 -3.39 6.24
N ARG A 69 -1.76 -3.53 5.02
CA ARG A 69 -0.43 -4.02 4.73
C ARG A 69 0.25 -3.12 3.72
N VAL A 70 1.51 -2.83 3.98
CA VAL A 70 2.38 -2.08 3.10
C VAL A 70 3.57 -2.94 2.77
N SER A 71 3.86 -3.07 1.49
CA SER A 71 4.97 -3.87 0.99
C SER A 71 5.71 -3.12 -0.11
N ALA A 72 7.02 -3.29 -0.20
CA ALA A 72 7.79 -2.84 -1.34
C ALA A 72 8.24 -4.06 -2.15
N VAL A 73 8.02 -4.01 -3.47
CA VAL A 73 8.36 -5.07 -4.40
C VAL A 73 9.23 -4.50 -5.51
N ARG A 74 10.29 -5.20 -5.85
CA ARG A 74 11.23 -4.82 -6.90
C ARG A 74 11.22 -5.85 -8.02
N TRP A 75 11.46 -5.41 -9.24
CA TRP A 75 11.74 -6.33 -10.34
C TRP A 75 13.25 -6.48 -10.56
N SER A 76 13.72 -7.72 -10.59
CA SER A 76 15.13 -8.06 -10.71
C SER A 76 15.34 -9.07 -11.84
N THR A 77 16.33 -8.81 -12.69
CA THR A 77 16.80 -9.75 -13.73
C THR A 77 18.13 -10.40 -13.37
N ALA A 78 18.60 -10.22 -12.13
CA ALA A 78 19.91 -10.69 -11.70
C ALA A 78 19.96 -12.22 -11.52
N ASN A 79 18.85 -12.82 -11.08
CA ASN A 79 18.81 -14.25 -10.74
C ASN A 79 18.31 -15.14 -11.89
N THR A 80 17.45 -14.61 -12.76
CA THR A 80 16.79 -15.37 -13.83
C THR A 80 16.74 -14.54 -15.11
N ASP A 81 17.08 -15.13 -16.27
CA ASP A 81 17.06 -14.47 -17.59
C ASP A 81 15.68 -13.89 -17.96
N ALA A 82 14.61 -14.42 -17.36
CA ALA A 82 13.22 -13.97 -17.52
C ALA A 82 12.81 -12.82 -16.58
N GLY A 83 13.61 -12.53 -15.55
CA GLY A 83 13.29 -11.62 -14.45
C GLY A 83 12.25 -12.16 -13.46
N GLU A 84 12.31 -11.68 -12.22
CA GLU A 84 11.38 -12.04 -11.16
C GLU A 84 11.03 -10.86 -10.25
N TYR A 85 9.86 -10.93 -9.61
CA TYR A 85 9.48 -10.01 -8.55
C TYR A 85 10.14 -10.45 -7.24
N GLU A 86 10.87 -9.54 -6.61
CA GLU A 86 11.50 -9.73 -5.30
C GLU A 86 10.77 -8.88 -4.25
N LEU A 87 10.39 -9.50 -3.13
CA LEU A 87 9.87 -8.78 -1.99
C LEU A 87 11.03 -8.09 -1.25
N VAL A 88 11.00 -6.76 -1.17
CA VAL A 88 12.05 -5.99 -0.47
C VAL A 88 11.74 -5.96 1.02
N TRP A 89 10.50 -5.62 1.38
CA TRP A 89 10.01 -5.65 2.74
C TRP A 89 8.48 -5.68 2.76
N SER A 90 7.91 -6.12 3.87
CA SER A 90 6.48 -6.06 4.12
C SER A 90 6.20 -5.80 5.59
N SER A 91 5.20 -4.98 5.86
CA SER A 91 4.71 -4.72 7.21
C SER A 91 3.18 -4.73 7.20
N GLY A 92 2.60 -5.48 8.13
CA GLY A 92 1.18 -5.80 8.17
C GLY A 92 0.55 -5.46 9.52
N MET A 93 -0.71 -5.06 9.50
CA MET A 93 -1.53 -4.70 10.66
C MET A 93 -2.92 -5.30 10.55
N GLY A 94 -3.45 -5.78 11.68
CA GLY A 94 -4.76 -6.44 11.73
C GLY A 94 -4.71 -7.86 11.17
N GLU A 95 -5.64 -8.20 10.29
CA GLU A 95 -5.73 -9.51 9.65
C GLU A 95 -4.72 -9.69 8.50
N LEU A 96 -4.16 -8.60 7.99
CA LEU A 96 -3.15 -8.65 6.93
C LEU A 96 -1.75 -8.75 7.56
N ALA A 97 -1.26 -9.97 7.73
CA ALA A 97 0.12 -10.22 8.16
C ALA A 97 1.13 -9.80 7.08
N ALA A 98 2.37 -9.50 7.48
CA ALA A 98 3.46 -9.25 6.53
C ALA A 98 3.61 -10.41 5.53
N LEU A 99 3.97 -10.09 4.31
CA LEU A 99 4.25 -11.09 3.27
C LEU A 99 5.59 -11.77 3.52
N ASP A 100 5.63 -13.08 3.31
CA ASP A 100 6.87 -13.87 3.26
C ASP A 100 7.47 -13.93 1.84
N GLY A 101 6.66 -13.59 0.82
CA GLY A 101 7.04 -13.62 -0.58
C GLY A 101 6.01 -12.95 -1.48
N VAL A 102 6.29 -12.87 -2.78
CA VAL A 102 5.44 -12.15 -3.75
C VAL A 102 4.29 -12.97 -4.33
N SER A 103 4.26 -14.30 -4.12
CA SER A 103 3.32 -15.23 -4.77
C SER A 103 1.85 -14.83 -4.58
N ASP A 104 1.51 -14.31 -3.41
CA ASP A 104 0.14 -13.95 -3.04
C ASP A 104 -0.36 -12.69 -3.77
N ILE A 105 0.56 -11.83 -4.23
CA ILE A 105 0.25 -10.53 -4.84
C ILE A 105 0.70 -10.43 -6.30
N GLU A 106 1.48 -11.41 -6.80
CA GLU A 106 2.13 -11.39 -8.11
C GLU A 106 1.15 -11.10 -9.26
N SER A 107 -0.02 -11.73 -9.25
CA SER A 107 -1.07 -11.54 -10.28
C SER A 107 -1.64 -10.11 -10.36
N ARG A 108 -1.37 -9.27 -9.35
CA ARG A 108 -1.88 -7.91 -9.22
C ARG A 108 -0.79 -6.86 -9.44
N LEU A 109 0.47 -7.29 -9.59
CA LEU A 109 1.58 -6.39 -9.81
C LEU A 109 1.62 -5.90 -11.26
N PRO A 110 1.96 -4.63 -11.50
CA PRO A 110 2.21 -4.13 -12.84
C PRO A 110 3.53 -4.67 -13.38
N LEU A 111 3.68 -4.67 -14.70
CA LEU A 111 4.97 -4.91 -15.34
C LEU A 111 5.95 -3.80 -14.96
N LEU A 112 7.14 -4.18 -14.49
CA LEU A 112 8.19 -3.27 -14.03
C LEU A 112 9.45 -3.42 -14.90
N SER A 113 10.20 -2.35 -15.08
CA SER A 113 11.56 -2.39 -15.63
C SER A 113 12.55 -2.92 -14.59
N ASN A 114 13.69 -3.45 -15.06
CA ASN A 114 14.76 -3.94 -14.20
C ASN A 114 15.20 -2.87 -13.17
N GLY A 115 15.27 -3.26 -11.90
CA GLY A 115 15.64 -2.39 -10.78
C GLY A 115 14.55 -1.41 -10.34
N SER A 116 13.37 -1.42 -10.98
CA SER A 116 12.25 -0.56 -10.56
C SER A 116 11.52 -1.16 -9.36
N GLU A 117 11.17 -0.31 -8.42
CA GLU A 117 10.45 -0.68 -7.20
C GLU A 117 9.04 -0.09 -7.21
N VAL A 118 8.11 -0.81 -6.59
CA VAL A 118 6.73 -0.40 -6.43
C VAL A 118 6.26 -0.67 -5.01
N VAL A 119 5.54 0.29 -4.45
CA VAL A 119 4.90 0.16 -3.14
C VAL A 119 3.49 -0.37 -3.37
N VAL A 120 3.15 -1.43 -2.63
CA VAL A 120 1.86 -2.09 -2.62
C VAL A 120 1.20 -1.80 -1.28
N VAL A 121 0.04 -1.16 -1.32
CA VAL A 121 -0.78 -0.87 -0.15
C VAL A 121 -2.05 -1.69 -0.25
N GLU A 122 -2.23 -2.63 0.67
CA GLU A 122 -3.38 -3.51 0.75
C GLU A 122 -4.21 -3.15 1.97
N THR A 123 -5.53 -3.08 1.80
CA THR A 123 -6.44 -2.78 2.91
C THR A 123 -7.62 -3.72 2.93
N ILE A 124 -8.11 -4.02 4.13
CA ILE A 124 -9.38 -4.74 4.34
C ILE A 124 -10.27 -3.88 5.22
N ARG A 125 -11.51 -3.68 4.76
CA ARG A 125 -12.57 -3.02 5.53
C ARG A 125 -13.83 -3.90 5.57
N PRO A 126 -14.25 -4.40 6.74
CA PRO A 126 -15.53 -5.08 6.88
C PRO A 126 -16.69 -4.08 6.74
N TRP A 127 -17.79 -4.56 6.17
CA TRP A 127 -19.07 -3.86 6.09
C TRP A 127 -20.19 -4.86 6.35
N SER A 128 -21.11 -4.48 7.22
CA SER A 128 -22.34 -5.21 7.48
C SER A 128 -23.54 -4.35 7.09
N THR A 129 -24.61 -5.03 6.70
CA THR A 129 -25.88 -4.36 6.38
C THR A 129 -26.41 -3.58 7.59
N PRO A 130 -26.92 -2.35 7.40
CA PRO A 130 -27.54 -1.57 8.47
C PRO A 130 -28.89 -2.17 8.93
N PHE A 131 -29.44 -3.13 8.18
CA PHE A 131 -30.70 -3.80 8.49
C PHE A 131 -30.48 -5.31 8.64
N ASN A 132 -31.17 -5.93 9.59
CA ASN A 132 -31.11 -7.39 9.79
C ASN A 132 -31.96 -8.10 8.73
N ILE A 133 -31.33 -8.39 7.59
CA ILE A 133 -31.92 -9.12 6.46
C ILE A 133 -31.29 -10.51 6.27
N GLY A 134 -30.57 -11.01 7.28
CA GLY A 134 -29.89 -12.32 7.23
C GLY A 134 -28.67 -12.38 6.31
N LEU A 135 -28.05 -11.24 5.98
CA LEU A 135 -26.81 -11.18 5.22
C LEU A 135 -25.59 -11.11 6.14
N ASP A 136 -24.57 -11.90 5.80
CA ASP A 136 -23.28 -11.87 6.48
C ASP A 136 -22.49 -10.59 6.18
N SER A 137 -21.52 -10.31 7.05
CA SER A 137 -20.55 -9.24 6.83
C SER A 137 -19.70 -9.54 5.60
N ILE A 138 -19.53 -8.54 4.74
CA ILE A 138 -18.62 -8.62 3.58
C ILE A 138 -17.35 -7.84 3.90
N LYS A 139 -16.22 -8.30 3.37
CA LYS A 139 -14.93 -7.63 3.48
C LYS A 139 -14.58 -6.97 2.16
N PHE A 140 -14.44 -5.65 2.18
CA PHE A 140 -13.91 -4.92 1.04
C PHE A 140 -12.40 -4.92 1.10
N SER A 141 -11.76 -5.61 0.15
CA SER A 141 -10.32 -5.56 -0.07
C SER A 141 -9.97 -4.56 -1.17
N ASP A 142 -8.98 -3.73 -0.94
CA ASP A 142 -8.40 -2.82 -1.94
C ASP A 142 -6.90 -3.02 -1.99
N VAL A 143 -6.33 -2.98 -3.20
CA VAL A 143 -4.87 -2.93 -3.39
C VAL A 143 -4.54 -1.82 -4.34
N VAL A 144 -3.64 -0.97 -3.87
CA VAL A 144 -3.13 0.19 -4.59
C VAL A 144 -1.65 -0.04 -4.78
N THR A 145 -1.20 0.05 -6.03
CA THR A 145 0.19 -0.15 -6.40
C THR A 145 0.71 1.12 -7.05
N THR A 146 1.78 1.70 -6.52
CA THR A 146 2.32 2.98 -6.97
C THR A 146 3.84 3.02 -6.85
N GLN A 147 4.50 3.74 -7.75
CA GLN A 147 5.94 3.95 -7.69
C GLN A 147 6.30 4.98 -6.59
N PRO A 148 7.44 4.81 -5.92
CA PRO A 148 8.04 5.85 -5.08
C PRO A 148 8.25 7.15 -5.87
N ARG A 149 8.00 8.31 -5.23
CA ARG A 149 8.05 9.61 -5.95
C ARG A 149 9.36 10.37 -5.82
N PHE A 150 10.06 10.22 -4.70
CA PHE A 150 11.24 11.03 -4.37
C PHE A 150 12.55 10.26 -4.28
N ALA A 151 12.49 8.93 -4.24
CA ALA A 151 13.65 8.06 -4.24
C ALA A 151 13.37 6.86 -5.16
N THR A 152 14.42 6.16 -5.60
CA THR A 152 14.28 4.94 -6.40
C THR A 152 13.75 3.75 -5.58
N GLN A 153 13.82 3.84 -4.25
CA GLN A 153 13.37 2.82 -3.30
C GLN A 153 12.83 3.44 -2.01
N VAL A 154 11.93 2.74 -1.33
CA VAL A 154 11.50 3.06 0.03
C VAL A 154 12.25 2.16 1.00
N LEU A 155 13.11 2.77 1.82
CA LEU A 155 13.87 2.07 2.85
C LEU A 155 12.94 1.60 3.97
N TYR A 156 13.23 0.45 4.56
CA TYR A 156 12.50 -0.07 5.72
C TYR A 156 13.47 -0.43 6.85
N GLU A 157 13.16 0.05 8.06
CA GLU A 157 13.90 -0.24 9.28
C GLU A 157 12.96 -0.95 10.26
N ASP A 158 13.19 -2.25 10.46
CA ASP A 158 12.37 -3.10 11.34
C ASP A 158 12.76 -3.00 12.83
N GLY A 159 13.67 -2.09 13.18
CA GLY A 159 14.23 -1.95 14.52
C GLY A 159 15.28 -3.01 14.88
N SER A 160 15.60 -3.94 13.97
CA SER A 160 16.78 -4.79 14.10
C SER A 160 18.01 -3.95 13.74
N THR A 161 18.98 -3.86 14.64
CA THR A 161 20.27 -3.21 14.37
C THR A 161 21.12 -4.10 13.46
N THR A 162 20.66 -4.34 12.23
CA THR A 162 21.53 -4.85 11.18
C THR A 162 21.93 -3.68 10.29
N THR A 163 23.20 -3.30 10.40
CA THR A 163 23.86 -2.37 9.49
C THR A 163 23.86 -2.97 8.09
N SER A 164 22.74 -2.88 7.38
CA SER A 164 22.70 -3.13 5.94
C SER A 164 23.18 -1.86 5.26
N ALA A 165 24.47 -1.87 4.90
CA ALA A 165 25.06 -0.82 4.10
C ALA A 165 24.20 -0.58 2.85
N PRO A 166 23.97 0.68 2.44
CA PRO A 166 23.31 0.94 1.17
C PRO A 166 24.16 0.33 0.07
N SER A 167 23.59 -0.57 -0.73
CA SER A 167 24.15 -0.98 -2.01
C SER A 167 24.20 0.24 -2.92
N GLY A 168 25.26 1.02 -2.75
CA GLY A 168 25.53 2.23 -3.51
C GLY A 168 25.80 1.85 -4.96
N HIS A 169 24.82 2.10 -5.82
CA HIS A 169 25.13 2.33 -7.23
C HIS A 169 25.88 3.67 -7.28
N VAL A 170 27.20 3.61 -7.25
CA VAL A 170 28.07 4.78 -7.41
C VAL A 170 27.85 5.31 -8.82
N VAL A 171 27.04 6.36 -8.95
CA VAL A 171 27.11 7.23 -10.12
C VAL A 171 28.42 7.99 -9.94
N ALA A 172 29.44 7.61 -10.73
CA ALA A 172 30.69 8.34 -10.79
C ALA A 172 30.39 9.76 -11.28
N ASP A 173 30.35 10.72 -10.35
CA ASP A 173 30.42 12.13 -10.68
C ASP A 173 31.84 12.41 -11.19
N VAL A 174 31.94 12.78 -12.46
CA VAL A 174 33.20 13.19 -13.09
C VAL A 174 33.56 14.53 -12.47
N THR A 175 34.49 14.48 -11.51
CA THR A 175 35.15 15.64 -10.91
C THR A 175 35.74 16.54 -11.99
N GLY A 176 35.12 17.70 -12.19
CA GLY A 176 35.74 18.85 -12.86
C GLY A 176 36.69 19.53 -11.88
N ASP A 177 37.96 19.11 -11.90
CA ASP A 177 39.06 19.79 -11.22
C ASP A 177 39.36 21.11 -11.94
N ALA A 178 38.80 22.21 -11.43
CA ALA A 178 39.22 23.56 -11.80
C ALA A 178 40.43 23.95 -10.93
N GLY A 179 41.58 23.39 -11.30
CA GLY A 179 42.89 23.73 -10.74
C GLY A 179 43.25 25.19 -10.97
N SER A 180 43.45 25.89 -9.87
CA SER A 180 44.08 27.20 -9.71
C SER A 180 45.37 27.36 -10.51
N LEU A 181 45.45 28.38 -11.38
CA LEU A 181 46.69 28.85 -11.99
C LEU A 181 47.24 30.04 -11.20
N GLY A 182 48.38 29.83 -10.54
CA GLY A 182 49.21 30.90 -10.01
C GLY A 182 50.48 31.08 -10.85
N GLY A 183 50.88 32.34 -11.03
CA GLY A 183 52.28 32.76 -11.09
C GLY A 183 52.98 32.77 -12.45
N GLY A 184 53.09 33.96 -13.03
CA GLY A 184 54.02 34.38 -14.07
C GLY A 184 54.01 35.91 -14.17
#